data_AF-A0A924QT10-F1
#
_entry.id   AF-A0A924QT10-F1
#
_cell.length_a   1.000
_cell.length_b   1.000
_cell.length_c   1.000
_cell.angle_alpha   90.00
_cell.angle_beta   90.00
_cell.angle_gamma   90.00
#
_symmetry.space_group_name_H-M   'P 1'
#
loop_
_entity.id
_entity.type
_entity.pdbx_description
1 polymer ?
#
loop_
_entity_poly.entity_id
_entity_poly.type
_entity_poly.pdbx_seq_one_letter_code
_entity_poly.pdbx_strand_id
1 'polypeptide(L)'
;MAAVGGLHLLGRAVRVSREIVEVLPFQSGWQPREHALSRFHARWYPLTLVFLAFDVEMLFMYPWAVIVAERGAEAIVEMFVFLAILMVGVVWAWREGAFRWM
;
A
#
# COMPACT_ATOMS: atom_id res chain seq x y z
N MET A 1 26.33 -4.81 31.71
CA MET A 1 25.45 -5.91 31.23
C MET A 1 24.66 -6.58 32.36
N ALA A 2 25.27 -6.96 33.49
CA ALA A 2 24.58 -7.59 34.63
C ALA A 2 23.45 -6.72 35.26
N ALA A 3 23.66 -5.41 35.37
CA ALA A 3 22.66 -4.49 35.94
C ALA A 3 21.36 -4.42 35.10
N VAL A 4 21.49 -4.42 33.78
CA VAL A 4 20.36 -4.40 32.84
C VAL A 4 19.57 -5.72 32.92
N GLY A 5 20.29 -6.85 33.03
CA GLY A 5 19.67 -8.16 33.25
C GLY A 5 18.89 -8.23 34.57
N GLY A 6 19.46 -7.69 35.65
CA GLY A 6 18.77 -7.60 36.95
C GLY A 6 17.50 -6.76 36.89
N LEU A 7 17.53 -5.62 36.18
CA LEU A 7 16.37 -4.76 35.99
C LEU A 7 15.25 -5.44 35.20
N HIS A 8 15.59 -6.22 34.17
CA HIS A 8 14.61 -7.00 33.40
C HIS A 8 14.00 -8.15 34.21
N LEU A 9 14.79 -8.83 35.04
CA LEU A 9 14.30 -9.92 35.88
C LEU A 9 13.38 -9.40 36.98
N LEU A 10 13.76 -8.30 37.63
CA LEU A 10 12.94 -7.65 38.65
C LEU A 10 11.66 -7.06 38.01
N GLY A 11 11.77 -6.48 36.81
CA GLY A 11 10.62 -6.02 36.03
C GLY A 11 9.67 -7.15 35.64
N ARG A 12 10.18 -8.34 35.28
CA ARG A 12 9.32 -9.52 35.03
C ARG A 12 8.69 -10.08 36.29
N ALA A 13 9.41 -10.07 37.42
CA ALA A 13 8.92 -10.61 38.68
C ALA A 13 7.81 -9.74 39.32
N VAL A 14 7.90 -8.42 39.17
CA VAL A 14 6.92 -7.46 39.70
C VAL A 14 5.77 -7.18 38.72
N ARG A 15 5.87 -7.64 37.46
CA ARG A 15 4.82 -7.44 36.46
C ARG A 15 3.58 -8.23 36.84
N VAL A 16 2.55 -7.54 37.29
CA VAL A 16 1.20 -8.08 37.47
C VAL A 16 0.77 -8.76 36.17
N SER A 17 0.38 -10.03 36.27
CA SER A 17 -0.15 -10.82 35.16
C SER A 17 -1.28 -10.02 34.51
N ARG A 18 -1.10 -9.59 33.26
CA ARG A 18 -2.22 -9.06 32.48
C ARG A 18 -3.17 -10.21 32.27
N GLU A 19 -4.30 -10.18 32.96
CA GLU A 19 -5.50 -10.89 32.50
C GLU A 19 -5.71 -10.50 31.03
N ILE A 20 -6.07 -11.45 30.17
CA ILE A 20 -6.33 -11.17 28.76
C ILE A 20 -7.62 -10.34 28.71
N VAL A 21 -7.47 -9.04 28.91
CA VAL A 21 -8.54 -8.08 28.67
C VAL A 21 -8.76 -8.11 27.18
N GLU A 22 -9.91 -8.62 26.76
CA GLU A 22 -10.40 -8.46 25.40
C GLU A 22 -10.36 -6.97 25.07
N VAL A 23 -9.41 -6.57 24.21
CA VAL A 23 -9.15 -5.16 23.93
C VAL A 23 -10.25 -4.65 23.01
N LEU A 24 -11.38 -4.29 23.62
CA LEU A 24 -12.46 -3.57 22.96
C LEU A 24 -11.91 -2.23 22.42
N PRO A 25 -12.55 -1.63 21.40
CA PRO A 25 -12.10 -0.39 20.79
C PRO A 25 -11.81 0.63 21.89
N PHE A 26 -10.53 0.98 21.99
CA PHE A 26 -10.02 1.83 23.06
C PHE A 26 -10.86 3.12 23.07
N GLN A 27 -11.48 3.42 24.21
CA GLN A 27 -12.32 4.59 24.50
C GLN A 27 -13.83 4.52 24.17
N SER A 28 -14.32 3.49 23.46
CA SER A 28 -15.75 3.41 23.14
C SER A 28 -16.61 2.98 24.34
N GLY A 29 -16.09 2.07 25.19
CA GLY A 29 -16.85 1.46 26.29
C GLY A 29 -17.94 0.46 25.84
N TRP A 30 -18.29 0.44 24.55
CA TRP A 30 -19.22 -0.50 23.95
C TRP A 30 -18.51 -1.68 23.29
N GLN A 31 -19.12 -2.87 23.39
CA GLN A 31 -18.64 -4.05 22.66
C GLN A 31 -18.83 -3.86 21.14
N PRO A 32 -17.83 -4.20 20.30
CA PRO A 32 -17.98 -4.21 18.85
C PRO A 32 -19.19 -5.04 18.44
N ARG A 33 -20.14 -4.43 17.73
CA ARG A 33 -21.27 -5.15 17.13
C ARG A 33 -20.92 -5.78 15.78
N GLU A 34 -19.93 -5.22 15.11
CA GLU A 34 -19.46 -5.65 13.79
C GLU A 34 -17.98 -6.02 13.86
N HIS A 35 -17.57 -6.92 12.98
CA HIS A 35 -16.17 -7.30 12.84
C HIS A 35 -15.33 -6.11 12.35
N ALA A 36 -14.08 -6.00 12.82
CA ALA A 36 -13.21 -4.86 12.51
C ALA A 36 -12.98 -4.63 11.00
N LEU A 37 -13.13 -5.68 10.19
CA LEU A 37 -12.99 -5.65 8.73
C LEU A 37 -14.32 -5.64 7.97
N SER A 38 -15.46 -5.53 8.65
CA SER A 38 -16.79 -5.58 8.03
C SER A 38 -17.03 -4.43 7.04
N ARG A 39 -16.25 -3.34 7.14
CA ARG A 39 -16.32 -2.19 6.23
C ARG A 39 -15.19 -2.23 5.23
N PHE A 40 -15.28 -3.14 4.26
CA PHE A 40 -14.38 -3.13 3.12
C PHE A 40 -14.96 -2.26 2.00
N HIS A 41 -14.33 -1.11 1.74
CA HIS A 41 -14.72 -0.27 0.61
C HIS A 41 -13.98 -0.72 -0.65
N ALA A 42 -14.70 -1.24 -1.64
CA ALA A 42 -14.11 -1.68 -2.92
C ALA A 42 -13.40 -0.54 -3.69
N ARG A 43 -13.65 0.73 -3.33
CA ARG A 43 -13.08 1.93 -3.94
C ARG A 43 -11.55 1.98 -3.97
N TRP A 44 -10.88 1.29 -3.06
CA TRP A 44 -9.41 1.29 -2.99
C TRP A 44 -8.76 0.38 -4.03
N TYR A 45 -9.46 -0.63 -4.53
CA TYR A 45 -8.90 -1.61 -5.47
C TYR A 45 -8.48 -0.99 -6.81
N PRO A 46 -9.33 -0.21 -7.51
CA PRO A 46 -8.94 0.37 -8.79
C PRO A 46 -7.74 1.32 -8.66
N LEU A 47 -7.68 2.09 -7.56
CA LEU A 47 -6.55 2.96 -7.27
C LEU A 47 -5.24 2.18 -7.11
N THR A 48 -5.26 1.08 -6.33
CA THR A 48 -4.09 0.22 -6.13
C THR A 48 -3.67 -0.47 -7.43
N LEU A 49 -4.62 -0.93 -8.25
CA LEU A 49 -4.33 -1.57 -9.53
C LEU A 49 -3.69 -0.60 -10.52
N VAL A 50 -4.20 0.64 -10.62
CA VAL A 50 -3.60 1.68 -11.47
C VAL A 50 -2.20 2.05 -10.98
N PHE A 51 -2.02 2.22 -9.67
CA PHE A 51 -0.71 2.49 -9.08
C PHE A 51 0.30 1.37 -9.38
N LEU A 52 -0.11 0.11 -9.18
CA LEU A 52 0.73 -1.06 -9.46
C LEU A 52 1.11 -1.15 -10.93
N ALA A 53 0.17 -0.89 -11.85
CA ALA A 53 0.45 -0.89 -13.28
C ALA A 53 1.47 0.19 -13.66
N PHE A 54 1.35 1.38 -13.09
CA PHE A 54 2.29 2.49 -13.31
C PHE A 54 3.69 2.21 -12.72
N ASP A 55 3.77 1.58 -11.55
CA ASP A 55 5.05 1.19 -10.93
C ASP A 55 5.81 0.15 -11.79
N VAL A 56 5.08 -0.82 -12.35
CA VAL A 56 5.64 -1.79 -13.29
C VAL A 56 6.07 -1.12 -14.61
N GLU A 57 5.37 -0.08 -15.07
CA GLU A 57 5.79 0.70 -16.24
C GLU A 57 7.12 1.44 -15.99
N MET A 58 7.33 2.00 -14.80
CA MET A 58 8.63 2.58 -14.44
C MET A 58 9.77 1.56 -14.47
N LEU A 59 9.51 0.29 -14.12
CA LEU A 59 10.50 -0.78 -14.27
C LEU A 59 10.97 -0.93 -15.73
N PHE A 60 10.06 -0.81 -16.70
CA PHE A 60 10.39 -0.87 -18.13
C PHE A 60 11.09 0.39 -18.65
N MET A 61 10.88 1.53 -18.01
CA MET A 61 11.57 2.78 -18.37
C MET A 61 13.09 2.71 -18.08
N TYR A 62 13.53 1.97 -17.08
CA TYR A 62 14.97 1.85 -16.76
C TYR A 62 15.82 1.28 -17.91
N PRO A 63 15.55 0.08 -18.45
CA PRO A 63 16.33 -0.45 -19.56
C PRO A 63 16.17 0.40 -20.82
N TRP A 64 14.97 0.96 -21.07
CA TRP A 64 14.75 1.89 -22.17
C TRP A 64 15.67 3.11 -22.09
N ALA A 65 15.79 3.73 -20.92
CA ALA A 65 16.60 4.93 -20.71
C ALA A 65 18.10 4.68 -20.97
N VAL A 66 18.56 3.43 -20.81
CA VAL A 66 19.94 3.03 -21.13
C VAL A 66 20.14 2.89 -22.65
N ILE A 67 19.19 2.31 -23.37
CA ILE A 67 19.35 1.99 -24.80
C ILE A 67 18.88 3.11 -25.76
N VAL A 68 18.17 4.12 -25.26
CA VAL A 68 17.58 5.19 -26.10
C VAL A 68 18.65 5.95 -26.89
N ALA A 69 19.87 6.09 -26.34
CA ALA A 69 20.98 6.74 -27.01
C ALA A 69 21.48 5.96 -28.25
N GLU A 70 21.36 4.63 -28.24
CA GLU A 70 21.78 3.76 -29.35
C GLU A 70 20.66 3.59 -30.39
N ARG A 71 19.41 3.47 -29.94
CA ARG A 71 18.23 3.26 -30.79
C ARG A 71 17.63 4.54 -31.37
N GLY A 72 17.92 5.71 -30.78
CA GLY A 72 17.46 7.00 -31.28
C GLY A 72 15.93 7.14 -31.30
N ALA A 73 15.39 7.63 -32.43
CA ALA A 73 13.98 8.03 -32.54
C ALA A 73 12.98 6.85 -32.42
N GLU A 74 13.36 5.65 -32.84
CA GLU A 74 12.49 4.47 -32.76
C GLU A 74 12.16 4.12 -31.31
N ALA A 75 13.16 4.12 -30.43
CA ALA A 75 12.96 3.89 -29.00
C ALA A 75 12.09 4.98 -28.36
N ILE A 76 12.19 6.23 -28.81
CA ILE A 76 11.33 7.31 -28.30
C ILE A 76 9.86 7.03 -28.66
N VAL A 77 9.60 6.64 -29.91
CA VAL A 77 8.23 6.31 -30.36
C VAL A 77 7.67 5.12 -29.58
N GLU A 78 8.46 4.05 -29.41
CA GLU A 78 8.06 2.88 -28.60
C GLU A 78 7.64 3.28 -27.18
N MET A 79 8.39 4.17 -26.52
CA MET A 79 8.07 4.65 -25.17
C MET A 79 6.76 5.45 -25.13
N PHE A 80 6.51 6.32 -26.11
CA PHE A 80 5.25 7.06 -26.18
C PHE A 80 4.05 6.14 -26.46
N VAL A 81 4.22 5.11 -27.28
CA VAL A 81 3.18 4.10 -27.50
C VAL A 81 2.89 3.33 -26.22
N PHE A 82 3.93 2.95 -25.46
CA PHE A 82 3.78 2.26 -24.18
C PHE A 82 2.98 3.10 -23.18
N LEU A 83 3.38 4.36 -22.95
CA LEU A 83 2.67 5.31 -22.10
C LEU A 83 1.22 5.55 -22.56
N ALA A 84 0.98 5.62 -23.88
CA ALA A 84 -0.36 5.82 -24.42
C ALA A 84 -1.30 4.65 -24.08
N ILE A 85 -0.80 3.41 -24.13
CA ILE A 85 -1.58 2.23 -23.76
C ILE A 85 -1.95 2.29 -22.27
N LEU A 86 -1.02 2.66 -21.39
CA LEU A 86 -1.33 2.77 -19.96
C LEU A 86 -2.31 3.92 -19.66
N MET A 87 -2.16 5.03 -20.37
CA MET A 87 -3.08 6.17 -20.29
C MET A 87 -4.53 5.78 -20.63
N VAL A 88 -4.76 4.89 -21.60
CA VAL A 88 -6.10 4.36 -21.90
C VAL A 88 -6.72 3.68 -20.67
N GLY A 89 -5.93 2.89 -19.92
CA GLY A 89 -6.38 2.26 -18.68
C GLY A 89 -6.74 3.28 -17.60
N VAL A 90 -5.96 4.35 -17.46
CA VAL A 90 -6.24 5.44 -16.51
C VAL A 90 -7.52 6.19 -16.89
N VAL A 91 -7.71 6.51 -18.17
CA VAL A 91 -8.91 7.19 -18.67
C VAL A 91 -10.15 6.31 -18.45
N TRP A 92 -10.04 5.00 -18.65
CA TRP A 92 -11.12 4.07 -18.34
C TRP A 92 -11.46 4.08 -16.84
N ALA A 93 -10.46 3.95 -15.96
CA ALA A 93 -10.66 4.00 -14.51
C ALA A 93 -11.30 5.33 -14.05
N TRP A 94 -10.92 6.45 -14.68
CA TRP A 94 -11.54 7.74 -14.43
C TRP A 94 -13.03 7.71 -14.77
N ARG A 95 -13.40 7.20 -15.95
CA ARG A 95 -14.81 7.11 -16.38
C ARG A 95 -15.66 6.28 -15.44
N GLU A 96 -15.09 5.21 -14.89
CA GLU A 96 -15.76 4.34 -13.90
C GLU A 96 -15.89 5.00 -12.51
N GLY A 97 -15.34 6.19 -12.31
CA GLY A 97 -15.42 6.92 -11.06
C GLY A 97 -14.48 6.40 -9.98
N ALA A 98 -13.40 5.69 -10.35
CA ALA A 98 -12.39 5.20 -9.41
C ALA A 98 -11.77 6.32 -8.55
N PHE A 99 -11.73 7.55 -9.08
CA PHE A 99 -11.18 8.72 -8.41
C PHE A 99 -12.24 9.58 -7.70
N ARG A 100 -13.49 9.12 -7.57
CA ARG A 100 -14.57 9.91 -6.95
C ARG A 100 -14.64 9.62 -5.46
N TRP A 101 -14.42 10.66 -4.66
CA TRP A 101 -14.44 10.61 -3.20
C TRP A 101 -15.75 11.22 -2.71
N MET A 102 -16.77 10.38 -2.54
CA MET A 102 -17.97 10.69 -1.75
C MET A 102 -18.17 9.62 -0.70
#